data_AF-A0A839IXZ6-F1
#
_entry.id   AF-A0A839IXZ6-F1
#
_cell.length_a   1.000
_cell.length_b   1.000
_cell.length_c   1.000
_cell.angle_alpha   90.00
_cell.angle_beta   90.00
_cell.angle_gamma   90.00
#
_symmetry.space_group_name_H-M   'P 1'
#
loop_
_entity.id
_entity.type
_entity.pdbx_description
1 polymer ?
#
loop_
_entity_poly.entity_id
_entity_poly.type
_entity_poly.pdbx_seq_one_letter_code
_entity_poly.pdbx_strand_id
1 'polypeptide(L)'
;PITIHGKRLSKNKVSLHANVSSQYISALLLIASKLENGIELTLVGEITSVPYIKMTLSLLNEIGIETSFKNNVIKVHPSKAQPKPLTVESDWSSASYFFSIVAISDVGTEIT
;
A
#
# COMPACT_ATOMS: atom_id res chain seq x y z
N PRO A 1 14.90 -21.54 2.00
CA PRO A 1 15.08 -20.94 0.66
C PRO A 1 13.88 -21.25 -0.25
N ILE A 2 13.44 -20.28 -1.06
CA ILE A 2 12.34 -20.45 -2.02
C ILE A 2 12.86 -20.09 -3.41
N THR A 3 12.55 -20.93 -4.41
CA THR A 3 12.86 -20.68 -5.83
C THR A 3 11.56 -20.37 -6.56
N ILE A 4 11.50 -19.23 -7.26
CA ILE A 4 10.33 -18.81 -8.04
C ILE A 4 10.63 -19.00 -9.53
N HIS A 5 9.84 -19.83 -10.21
CA HIS A 5 9.91 -19.98 -11.66
C HIS A 5 8.89 -19.06 -12.32
N GLY A 6 9.37 -18.13 -13.15
CA GLY A 6 8.53 -17.18 -13.86
C GLY A 6 7.50 -17.88 -14.76
N LYS A 7 6.25 -17.38 -14.73
CA LYS A 7 5.16 -17.82 -15.59
C LYS A 7 4.35 -16.61 -16.01
N ARG A 8 3.71 -16.67 -17.18
CA ARG A 8 2.71 -15.67 -17.58
C ARG A 8 1.49 -15.81 -16.67
N LEU A 9 1.16 -14.75 -15.94
CA LEU A 9 -0.01 -14.69 -15.06
C LEU A 9 -1.20 -14.11 -15.83
N SER A 10 -2.08 -14.98 -16.33
CA SER A 10 -3.29 -14.57 -17.08
C SER A 10 -4.53 -14.39 -16.23
N LYS A 11 -4.58 -15.03 -15.05
CA LYS A 11 -5.68 -14.88 -14.09
C LYS A 11 -5.53 -13.58 -13.32
N ASN A 12 -6.64 -12.90 -13.06
CA ASN A 12 -6.67 -11.61 -12.35
C ASN A 12 -7.51 -11.62 -11.07
N LYS A 13 -8.28 -12.67 -10.80
CA LYS A 13 -9.07 -12.77 -9.57
C LYS A 13 -8.32 -13.54 -8.50
N VAL A 14 -8.16 -12.93 -7.33
CA VAL A 14 -7.48 -13.51 -6.17
C VAL A 14 -8.32 -13.27 -4.92
N SER A 15 -8.41 -14.27 -4.05
CA SER A 15 -9.02 -14.12 -2.73
C SER A 15 -7.96 -14.35 -1.66
N LEU A 16 -7.93 -13.48 -0.64
CA LEU A 16 -6.97 -13.54 0.45
C LEU A 16 -7.67 -13.24 1.77
N HIS A 17 -7.32 -13.96 2.84
CA HIS A 17 -7.82 -13.62 4.17
C HIS A 17 -7.33 -12.24 4.61
N ALA A 18 -8.23 -11.43 5.14
CA ALA A 18 -7.96 -10.03 5.47
C ALA A 18 -7.14 -9.84 6.76
N ASN A 19 -6.98 -10.91 7.54
CA ASN A 19 -6.18 -10.95 8.76
C ASN A 19 -4.69 -11.32 8.52
N VAL A 20 -4.29 -11.59 7.28
CA VAL A 20 -2.88 -11.78 6.93
C VAL A 20 -2.13 -10.45 6.95
N SER A 21 -0.79 -10.52 6.95
CA SER A 21 0.05 -9.32 6.92
C SER A 21 -0.32 -8.36 5.78
N SER A 22 -0.42 -7.07 6.10
CA SER A 22 -0.65 -5.98 5.15
C SER A 22 0.37 -5.97 4.01
N GLN A 23 1.57 -6.51 4.25
CA GLN A 23 2.65 -6.58 3.26
C GLN A 23 2.30 -7.51 2.10
N TYR A 24 1.56 -8.60 2.35
CA TYR A 24 1.14 -9.51 1.27
C TYR A 24 0.13 -8.84 0.35
N ILE A 25 -0.83 -8.12 0.93
CA ILE A 25 -1.81 -7.35 0.18
C ILE A 25 -1.08 -6.28 -0.64
N SER A 26 -0.22 -5.49 0.01
CA SER A 26 0.50 -4.38 -0.62
C SER A 26 1.40 -4.86 -1.77
N ALA A 27 2.12 -5.97 -1.59
CA ALA A 27 2.95 -6.56 -2.63
C ALA A 27 2.14 -6.96 -3.87
N LEU A 28 0.96 -7.56 -3.68
CA LEU A 28 0.06 -7.90 -4.79
C LEU A 28 -0.42 -6.63 -5.53
N LEU A 29 -0.80 -5.58 -4.80
CA LEU A 29 -1.26 -4.33 -5.39
C LEU A 29 -0.14 -3.63 -6.19
N LEU A 30 1.10 -3.63 -5.70
CA LEU A 30 2.24 -3.01 -6.35
C LEU A 30 2.59 -3.67 -7.69
N ILE A 31 2.47 -5.00 -7.79
CA ILE A 31 2.72 -5.71 -9.07
C ILE A 31 1.52 -5.68 -10.01
N ALA A 32 0.31 -5.45 -9.49
CA ALA A 32 -0.94 -5.63 -10.22
C ALA A 32 -1.01 -4.85 -11.52
N SER A 33 -0.52 -3.60 -11.52
CA SER A 33 -0.52 -2.74 -12.72
C SER A 33 0.34 -3.26 -13.87
N LYS A 34 1.31 -4.12 -13.59
CA LYS A 34 2.18 -4.76 -14.60
C LYS A 34 1.61 -6.07 -15.14
N LEU A 35 0.57 -6.61 -14.50
CA LEU A 35 -0.10 -7.82 -14.97
C LEU A 35 -1.02 -7.46 -16.14
N GLU A 36 -1.10 -8.36 -17.12
CA GLU A 36 -1.85 -8.16 -18.36
C GLU A 36 -3.30 -7.73 -18.14
N ASN A 37 -3.94 -8.31 -17.11
CA ASN A 37 -5.35 -8.11 -16.80
C ASN A 37 -5.58 -7.36 -15.47
N GLY A 38 -4.53 -6.75 -14.91
CA GLY A 38 -4.59 -6.17 -13.56
C GLY A 38 -4.88 -7.22 -12.48
N ILE A 39 -5.42 -6.78 -11.34
CA ILE A 39 -5.94 -7.65 -10.27
C ILE A 39 -7.30 -7.15 -9.78
N GLU A 40 -8.18 -8.10 -9.49
CA GLU A 40 -9.36 -8.00 -8.62
C GLU A 40 -9.08 -8.88 -7.38
N LEU A 41 -8.78 -8.22 -6.26
CA LEU A 41 -8.43 -8.86 -4.98
C LEU A 41 -9.63 -8.78 -4.02
N THR A 42 -10.15 -9.93 -3.62
CA THR A 42 -11.21 -10.04 -2.62
C THR A 42 -10.60 -10.34 -1.25
N LEU A 43 -10.85 -9.47 -0.28
CA LEU A 43 -10.43 -9.65 1.10
C LEU A 43 -11.52 -10.38 1.88
N VAL A 44 -11.18 -11.57 2.38
CA VAL A 44 -12.09 -12.46 3.11
C VAL A 44 -11.97 -12.23 4.61
N GLY A 45 -13.06 -11.85 5.27
CA GLY A 45 -13.11 -11.59 6.71
C GLY A 45 -12.90 -10.12 7.07
N GLU A 46 -12.53 -9.87 8.33
CA GLU A 46 -12.33 -8.53 8.88
C GLU A 46 -11.00 -7.91 8.44
N ILE A 47 -11.03 -6.66 7.97
CA ILE A 47 -9.85 -5.97 7.43
C ILE A 47 -9.15 -5.18 8.53
N THR A 48 -8.01 -5.69 8.99
CA THR A 48 -7.16 -5.01 9.98
C THR A 48 -6.17 -4.02 9.34
N SER A 49 -5.96 -4.12 8.03
CA SER A 49 -4.86 -3.45 7.30
C SER A 49 -5.29 -2.24 6.47
N VAL A 50 -6.46 -1.65 6.75
CA VAL A 50 -7.06 -0.56 5.94
C VAL A 50 -6.09 0.62 5.70
N PRO A 51 -5.34 1.14 6.69
CA PRO A 51 -4.43 2.27 6.47
C PRO A 51 -3.36 1.98 5.41
N TYR A 52 -2.74 0.80 5.50
CA TYR A 52 -1.68 0.38 4.56
C TYR A 52 -2.23 0.12 3.15
N ILE A 53 -3.43 -0.44 3.05
CA ILE A 53 -4.12 -0.61 1.76
C ILE A 53 -4.35 0.76 1.12
N LYS A 54 -4.94 1.70 1.87
CA LYS A 54 -5.22 3.05 1.37
C LYS A 54 -3.96 3.79 0.95
N MET A 55 -2.90 3.70 1.75
CA MET A 55 -1.59 4.27 1.43
C MET A 55 -1.06 3.72 0.10
N THR A 56 -1.07 2.39 -0.06
CA THR A 56 -0.60 1.74 -1.29
C THR A 56 -1.41 2.18 -2.51
N LEU A 57 -2.75 2.22 -2.39
CA LEU A 57 -3.63 2.66 -3.48
C LEU A 57 -3.42 4.14 -3.82
N SER A 58 -3.20 5.00 -2.81
CA SER A 58 -2.92 6.42 -3.02
C SER A 58 -1.65 6.61 -3.84
N LEU A 59 -0.57 5.92 -3.49
CA LEU A 59 0.70 5.98 -4.22
C LEU A 59 0.54 5.50 -5.68
N LEU A 60 -0.22 4.43 -5.90
CA LEU A 60 -0.53 3.95 -7.26
C LEU A 60 -1.33 5.00 -8.06
N ASN A 61 -2.35 5.61 -7.45
CA ASN A 61 -3.14 6.67 -8.08
C ASN A 61 -2.29 7.91 -8.40
N GLU A 62 -1.36 8.27 -7.52
CA GLU A 62 -0.49 9.44 -7.71
C GLU A 62 0.43 9.30 -8.94
N ILE A 63 0.84 8.07 -9.26
CA ILE A 63 1.58 7.74 -10.49
C ILE A 63 0.67 7.41 -11.69
N GLY A 64 -0.63 7.67 -11.57
CA GLY A 64 -1.59 7.53 -12.67
C GLY A 64 -2.08 6.11 -12.93
N ILE A 65 -1.97 5.20 -11.96
CA ILE A 65 -2.57 3.86 -12.04
C ILE A 65 -3.97 3.92 -11.45
N GLU A 66 -4.98 3.54 -12.23
CA GLU A 66 -6.36 3.52 -11.77
C GLU A 66 -6.60 2.38 -10.77
N THR A 67 -7.12 2.73 -9.59
CA THR A 67 -7.46 1.78 -8.54
C THR A 67 -8.84 2.03 -7.93
N SER A 68 -9.43 1.00 -7.33
CA SER A 68 -10.66 1.15 -6.54
C SER A 68 -10.68 0.20 -5.34
N PHE A 69 -11.39 0.59 -4.28
CA PHE A 69 -11.61 -0.24 -3.10
C PHE A 69 -13.06 -0.09 -2.62
N LYS A 70 -13.88 -1.12 -2.82
CA LYS A 70 -15.32 -1.14 -2.48
C LYS A 70 -15.72 -2.54 -2.00
N ASN A 71 -16.51 -2.63 -0.94
CA ASN A 71 -17.07 -3.89 -0.43
C ASN A 71 -16.02 -5.01 -0.27
N ASN A 72 -14.88 -4.71 0.34
CA ASN A 72 -13.74 -5.64 0.52
C ASN A 72 -13.09 -6.13 -0.78
N VAL A 73 -13.44 -5.56 -1.92
CA VAL A 73 -12.83 -5.84 -3.22
C VAL A 73 -11.97 -4.66 -3.63
N ILE A 74 -10.70 -4.96 -3.89
CA ILE A 74 -9.72 -4.00 -4.42
C ILE A 74 -9.50 -4.33 -5.89
N LYS A 75 -9.54 -3.31 -6.75
CA LYS A 75 -9.17 -3.46 -8.16
C LYS A 75 -8.00 -2.55 -8.48
N VAL A 76 -7.03 -3.08 -9.19
CA VAL A 76 -5.91 -2.32 -9.76
C VAL A 76 -5.85 -2.64 -11.24
N HIS A 77 -6.02 -1.62 -12.06
CA HIS A 77 -6.04 -1.78 -13.52
C HIS A 77 -4.63 -1.93 -14.10
N PRO A 78 -4.48 -2.68 -15.20
CA PRO A 78 -3.22 -2.72 -15.93
C PRO A 78 -2.86 -1.32 -16.41
N SER A 79 -1.59 -0.96 -16.32
CA SER A 79 -1.13 0.38 -16.69
C SER A 79 0.27 0.37 -17.30
N LYS A 80 0.44 1.22 -18.32
CA LYS A 80 1.75 1.58 -18.90
C LYS A 80 2.26 2.90 -18.33
N ALA A 81 1.86 3.25 -17.11
CA ALA A 81 2.28 4.46 -16.42
C ALA A 81 3.80 4.64 -16.50
N GLN A 82 4.18 5.88 -16.82
CA GLN A 82 5.58 6.28 -16.89
C GLN A 82 6.10 6.62 -15.49
N PRO A 83 7.41 6.50 -15.26
CA PRO A 83 8.01 6.96 -14.02
C PRO A 83 7.62 8.42 -13.74
N LYS A 84 7.15 8.69 -12.52
CA LYS A 84 6.81 10.02 -12.05
C LYS A 84 7.60 10.27 -10.76
N PRO A 85 8.22 11.46 -10.60
CA PRO A 85 8.83 11.80 -9.32
C PRO A 85 7.77 11.81 -8.22
N LEU A 86 8.08 11.17 -7.11
CA LEU A 86 7.29 11.16 -5.89
C LEU A 86 8.18 11.65 -4.76
N THR A 87 7.65 12.57 -3.94
CA THR A 87 8.32 12.97 -2.70
C THR A 87 7.97 11.95 -1.64
N VAL A 88 8.99 11.31 -1.07
CA VAL A 88 8.79 10.41 0.07
C VAL A 88 8.58 11.26 1.32
N GLU A 89 7.47 11.04 2.02
CA GLU A 89 7.21 11.71 3.29
C GLU A 89 8.26 11.34 4.35
N SER A 90 8.42 12.22 5.34
CA SER A 90 9.23 11.89 6.53
C SER A 90 8.56 10.80 7.37
N ASP A 91 9.35 10.07 8.14
CA ASP A 91 8.86 8.97 8.97
C ASP A 91 8.10 9.49 10.19
N TRP A 92 6.77 9.38 10.15
CA TRP A 92 5.90 9.84 11.24
C TRP A 92 6.11 9.09 12.55
N SER A 93 6.49 7.80 12.49
CA SER A 93 6.81 7.02 13.67
C SER A 93 8.03 7.58 14.41
N SER A 94 9.08 7.98 13.69
CA SER A 94 10.28 8.60 14.24
C SER A 94 10.03 10.04 14.67
N ALA A 95 9.25 10.80 13.89
CA ALA A 95 8.85 12.16 14.25
C ALA A 95 8.05 12.19 15.57
N SER A 96 7.31 11.11 15.89
CA SER A 96 6.52 11.02 17.12
C SER A 96 7.35 11.20 18.39
N TYR A 97 8.64 10.84 18.39
CA TYR A 97 9.51 11.05 19.54
C TYR A 97 9.79 12.54 19.79
N PHE A 98 10.05 13.31 18.73
CA PHE A 98 10.24 14.75 18.84
C PHE A 98 8.97 15.46 19.30
N PHE A 99 7.82 15.07 18.74
CA PHE A 99 6.53 15.58 19.21
C PHE A 99 6.26 15.21 20.67
N SER A 100 6.66 14.01 21.11
CA SER A 100 6.52 13.59 22.50
C SER A 100 7.37 14.43 23.44
N ILE A 101 8.62 14.77 23.06
CA ILE A 101 9.48 15.66 23.84
C ILE A 101 8.82 17.04 23.99
N VAL A 102 8.31 17.62 22.91
CA VAL A 102 7.60 18.91 22.97
C VAL A 102 6.37 18.82 23.87
N ALA A 103 5.59 17.74 23.77
CA ALA A 103 4.35 17.57 24.53
C ALA A 103 4.58 17.46 26.06
N ILE A 104 5.73 16.94 26.50
CA ILE A 104 6.07 16.80 27.93
C ILE A 104 6.91 17.96 28.47
N SER A 105 7.36 18.88 27.62
CA SER A 105 8.21 20.00 28.01
C SER A 105 7.38 21.21 28.44
N ASP A 106 7.95 22.06 29.28
CA ASP A 106 7.34 23.34 29.65
C ASP A 106 7.23 24.28 28.43
N VAL A 107 6.20 25.11 28.42
CA VAL A 107 5.99 26.11 27.37
C VAL A 107 7.20 27.04 27.28
N GLY A 108 7.79 27.13 26.08
CA GLY A 108 8.99 27.92 25.82
C GLY A 108 10.30 27.12 25.84
N THR A 109 10.24 25.80 26.04
CA THR A 109 11.41 24.92 25.90
C THR A 109 11.89 24.87 24.45
N GLU A 110 13.18 25.12 24.22
CA GLU A 110 13.83 25.00 22.91
C GLU A 110 14.62 23.70 22.81
N ILE A 111 14.39 22.94 21.74
CA ILE A 111 15.13 21.71 21.42
C ILE A 111 16.08 22.06 20.27
N THR A 112 17.35 22.26 20.57
CA THR A 112 18.45 22.49 19.61
C THR A 112 19.14 21.20 19.19
#